data_AF-A0A8H4JDX1-F1
#
_entry.id   AF-A0A8H4JDX1-F1
#
_cell.length_a   1.000
_cell.length_b   1.000
_cell.length_c   1.000
_cell.angle_alpha   90.00
_cell.angle_beta   90.00
_cell.angle_gamma   90.00
#
_symmetry.space_group_name_H-M   'P 1'
#
loop_
_entity.id
_entity.type
_entity.pdbx_description
1 polymer ?
#
loop_
_entity_poly.entity_id
_entity_poly.type
_entity_poly.pdbx_seq_one_letter_code
_entity_poly.pdbx_strand_id
1 'polypeptide(L)'
;MDNKDTSIILSREQRANLWRGDGIPVDWAWVYDNSEASWAGFRDNLVKEIKKDRIDVKFIVLFGPDAITAAGGYNPTCWDCADAITSDISRSVDFRYPNSLRQLAGCTPWERLTYDRARLEEQIQAKHRGKQDSVIEQELATAFHKMNSISVCRQQRAKPKGIIRFLPCNLDQRPADPPSSTKIREIVESSPQEEWEKNLEGVALHPKILVKYLNERPPRPKPIKPAEPKEDLEKDDREKKRWDSNIVW
;
A
#
# COMPACT_ATOMS: atom_id res chain seq x y z
N MET A 1 -10.30 -28.48 -5.15
CA MET A 1 -9.01 -27.79 -5.00
C MET A 1 -8.76 -27.65 -3.52
N ASP A 2 -7.81 -28.41 -2.98
CA ASP A 2 -7.46 -28.36 -1.56
C ASP A 2 -6.85 -27.00 -1.24
N ASN A 3 -7.57 -26.21 -0.44
CA ASN A 3 -7.14 -24.92 0.03
C ASN A 3 -6.06 -25.14 1.10
N LYS A 4 -4.83 -25.42 0.69
CA LYS A 4 -3.68 -25.39 1.58
C LYS A 4 -3.57 -23.96 2.11
N ASP A 5 -3.70 -23.79 3.42
CA ASP A 5 -3.49 -22.50 4.05
C ASP A 5 -2.00 -22.13 3.93
N THR A 6 -1.66 -21.37 2.89
CA THR A 6 -0.31 -20.90 2.63
C THR A 6 -0.04 -19.53 3.25
N SER A 7 -0.83 -19.15 4.26
CA SER A 7 -0.70 -17.85 4.90
C SER A 7 0.65 -17.69 5.61
N ILE A 8 1.34 -16.61 5.26
CA ILE A 8 2.54 -16.17 5.96
C ILE A 8 2.08 -15.27 7.11
N ILE A 9 1.75 -15.88 8.26
CA ILE A 9 1.35 -15.14 9.48
C ILE A 9 2.58 -14.68 10.26
N LEU A 10 2.91 -13.40 10.19
CA LEU A 10 4.00 -12.80 10.97
C LEU A 10 3.44 -12.12 12.22
N SER A 11 4.18 -12.21 13.33
CA SER A 11 3.86 -11.45 14.53
C SER A 11 3.93 -9.95 14.25
N ARG A 12 3.27 -9.14 15.09
CA ARG A 12 3.35 -7.67 14.98
C ARG A 12 4.78 -7.16 15.04
N GLU A 13 5.59 -7.72 15.94
CA GLU A 13 7.01 -7.38 16.08
C GLU A 13 7.79 -7.74 14.80
N GLN A 14 7.57 -8.93 14.25
CA GLN A 14 8.19 -9.34 12.98
C GLN A 14 7.80 -8.40 11.84
N ARG A 15 6.52 -8.02 11.73
CA ARG A 15 6.06 -7.05 10.72
C ARG A 15 6.70 -5.68 10.90
N ALA A 16 6.78 -5.17 12.12
CA ALA A 16 7.44 -3.89 12.40
C ALA A 16 8.95 -3.95 12.07
N ASN A 17 9.61 -5.06 12.38
CA ASN A 17 11.03 -5.25 12.10
C ASN A 17 11.33 -5.33 10.59
N LEU A 18 10.42 -5.87 9.78
CA LEU A 18 10.54 -5.81 8.31
C LEU A 18 10.57 -4.36 7.78
N TRP A 19 9.85 -3.44 8.44
CA TRP A 19 9.88 -2.02 8.11
C TRP A 19 11.09 -1.29 8.70
N ARG A 20 11.59 -1.71 9.87
CA ARG A 20 12.70 -1.05 10.57
C ARG A 20 14.09 -1.44 10.09
N GLY A 21 14.25 -2.58 9.43
CA GLY A 21 15.53 -2.92 8.80
C GLY A 21 15.91 -1.92 7.71
N ASP A 22 16.84 -2.27 6.83
CA ASP A 22 17.33 -1.36 5.78
C ASP A 22 16.26 -0.94 4.73
N GLY A 23 15.00 -1.34 4.91
CA GLY A 23 13.87 -1.07 4.01
C GLY A 23 13.26 0.34 4.09
N ILE A 24 13.50 1.11 5.15
CA ILE A 24 13.13 2.54 5.20
C ILE A 24 14.39 3.39 5.45
N PRO A 25 15.12 3.79 4.40
CA PRO A 25 16.40 4.50 4.53
C PRO A 25 16.17 6.01 4.63
N VAL A 26 15.45 6.48 5.64
CA VAL A 26 15.22 7.93 5.78
C VAL A 26 15.16 8.40 7.24
N ASP A 27 15.81 9.53 7.49
CA ASP A 27 15.85 10.27 8.75
C ASP A 27 14.50 10.89 9.17
N TRP A 28 13.49 10.81 8.29
CA TRP A 28 12.17 11.42 8.48
C TRP A 28 11.03 10.40 8.68
N ALA A 29 11.30 9.10 8.69
CA ALA A 29 10.26 8.08 8.88
C ALA A 29 10.40 7.36 10.22
N TRP A 30 9.25 6.98 10.78
CA TRP A 30 9.16 6.23 12.03
C TRP A 30 8.11 5.13 11.94
N VAL A 31 8.42 3.96 12.49
CA VAL A 31 7.53 2.80 12.51
C VAL A 31 6.82 2.72 13.86
N TYR A 32 5.51 3.02 13.84
CA TYR A 32 4.60 2.74 14.94
C TYR A 32 4.33 1.23 15.00
N ASP A 33 4.76 0.57 16.08
CA ASP A 33 4.70 -0.90 16.25
C ASP A 33 3.65 -1.36 17.27
N ASN A 34 2.85 -0.43 17.78
CA ASN A 34 1.71 -0.74 18.63
C ASN A 34 0.48 -1.15 17.79
N SER A 35 -0.62 -1.51 18.45
CA SER A 35 -1.82 -1.98 17.74
C SER A 35 -2.60 -0.80 17.13
N GLU A 36 -3.38 -1.08 16.09
CA GLU A 36 -4.34 -0.11 15.55
C GLU A 36 -5.33 0.38 16.61
N ALA A 37 -5.75 -0.52 17.52
CA ALA A 37 -6.62 -0.17 18.63
C ALA A 37 -6.01 0.87 19.59
N SER A 38 -4.68 0.90 19.74
CA SER A 38 -4.00 1.90 20.58
C SER A 38 -3.65 3.20 19.82
N TRP A 39 -3.89 3.26 18.51
CA TRP A 39 -3.53 4.42 17.68
C TRP A 39 -4.18 5.71 18.16
N ALA A 40 -5.50 5.68 18.43
CA ALA A 40 -6.24 6.87 18.85
C ALA A 40 -5.65 7.49 20.13
N GLY A 41 -5.41 6.66 21.16
CA GLY A 41 -4.81 7.13 22.41
C GLY A 41 -3.37 7.62 22.25
N PHE A 42 -2.57 6.98 21.40
CA PHE A 42 -1.23 7.46 21.08
C PHE A 42 -1.26 8.84 20.41
N ARG A 43 -2.12 8.99 19.40
CA ARG A 43 -2.28 10.24 18.66
C ARG A 43 -2.71 11.39 19.56
N ASP A 44 -3.71 11.17 20.42
CA ASP A 44 -4.20 12.21 21.34
C ASP A 44 -3.12 12.66 22.33
N ASN A 45 -2.35 11.71 22.86
CA ASN A 45 -1.22 12.02 23.74
C ASN A 45 -0.11 12.78 22.99
N LEU A 46 0.23 12.36 21.77
CA LEU A 46 1.23 13.03 20.94
C LEU A 46 0.84 14.49 20.66
N VAL A 47 -0.42 14.73 20.26
CA VAL A 47 -0.95 16.08 20.04
C VAL A 47 -0.88 16.91 21.32
N LYS A 48 -1.30 16.33 22.45
CA LYS A 48 -1.30 17.03 23.74
C LYS A 48 0.11 17.43 24.18
N GLU A 49 1.09 16.55 24.03
CA GLU A 49 2.47 16.80 24.42
C GLU A 49 3.12 17.84 23.51
N ILE A 50 3.02 17.68 22.18
CA ILE A 50 3.64 18.60 21.21
C ILE A 50 3.00 20.00 21.28
N LYS A 51 1.72 20.10 21.63
CA LYS A 51 1.04 21.38 21.82
C LYS A 51 1.63 22.22 22.96
N LYS A 52 2.29 21.60 23.96
CA LYS A 52 3.01 22.34 25.02
C LYS A 52 4.13 23.21 24.46
N ASP A 53 4.74 22.75 23.37
CA ASP A 53 5.79 23.46 22.63
C ASP A 53 5.23 24.43 21.58
N ARG A 54 3.91 24.66 21.58
CA ARG A 54 3.19 25.52 20.62
C ARG A 54 3.30 25.04 19.17
N ILE A 55 3.54 23.75 18.98
CA ILE A 55 3.56 23.13 17.67
C ILE A 55 2.17 22.53 17.40
N ASP A 56 1.62 22.82 16.23
CA ASP A 56 0.37 22.21 15.76
C ASP A 56 0.69 21.03 14.85
N VAL A 57 0.05 19.89 15.10
CA VAL A 57 0.30 18.64 14.38
C VAL A 57 -0.92 18.26 13.57
N LYS A 58 -0.74 18.15 12.25
CA LYS A 58 -1.78 17.68 11.34
C LYS A 58 -1.47 16.27 10.86
N PHE A 59 -2.42 15.36 11.08
CA PHE A 59 -2.34 13.99 10.56
C PHE A 59 -2.97 13.92 9.16
N ILE A 60 -2.26 13.25 8.25
CA ILE A 60 -2.70 12.98 6.88
C ILE A 60 -2.45 11.49 6.64
N VAL A 61 -3.48 10.77 6.21
CA VAL A 61 -3.33 9.35 5.90
C VAL A 61 -2.91 9.16 4.44
N LEU A 62 -1.95 8.27 4.21
CA LEU A 62 -1.59 7.81 2.87
C LEU A 62 -2.30 6.48 2.61
N PHE A 63 -3.18 6.45 1.61
CA PHE A 63 -3.94 5.27 1.24
C PHE A 63 -3.52 4.69 -0.10
N GLY A 64 -3.54 3.37 -0.16
CA GLY A 64 -3.49 2.63 -1.41
C GLY A 64 -4.69 2.96 -2.31
N PRO A 65 -4.55 2.73 -3.63
CA PRO A 65 -5.58 3.01 -4.62
C PRO A 65 -6.87 2.17 -4.47
N ASP A 66 -6.85 1.13 -3.66
CA ASP A 66 -7.99 0.27 -3.34
C ASP A 66 -8.84 0.78 -2.17
N ALA A 67 -8.26 1.61 -1.29
CA ALA A 67 -8.94 2.11 -0.10
C ALA A 67 -9.84 3.32 -0.38
N ILE A 68 -9.59 4.05 -1.48
CA ILE A 68 -10.40 5.19 -1.92
C ILE A 68 -10.90 4.89 -3.33
N THR A 69 -12.22 4.73 -3.46
CA THR A 69 -12.87 4.38 -4.73
C THR A 69 -13.89 5.44 -5.14
N ALA A 70 -14.23 5.50 -6.43
CA ALA A 70 -15.23 6.42 -6.95
C ALA A 70 -16.57 6.29 -6.21
N ALA A 71 -17.01 5.04 -5.97
CA ALA A 71 -18.28 4.73 -5.33
C ALA A 71 -18.23 4.83 -3.80
N GLY A 72 -17.14 4.37 -3.18
CA GLY A 72 -16.99 4.36 -1.71
C GLY A 72 -16.56 5.69 -1.12
N GLY A 73 -15.87 6.53 -1.90
CA GLY A 73 -15.27 7.78 -1.42
C GLY A 73 -14.17 7.51 -0.38
N TYR A 74 -13.99 8.45 0.54
CA TYR A 74 -13.04 8.36 1.64
C TYR A 74 -13.76 8.44 2.99
N ASN A 75 -13.46 7.49 3.89
CA ASN A 75 -13.96 7.47 5.26
C ASN A 75 -12.90 8.06 6.22
N PRO A 76 -13.12 9.26 6.81
CA PRO A 76 -12.12 9.88 7.68
C PRO A 76 -12.02 9.24 9.07
N THR A 77 -12.99 8.40 9.46
CA THR A 77 -13.02 7.82 10.82
C THR A 77 -12.09 6.63 11.00
N CYS A 78 -11.64 5.98 9.92
CA CYS A 78 -10.82 4.76 10.03
C CYS A 78 -9.45 5.00 10.68
N TRP A 79 -8.87 6.20 10.51
CA TRP A 79 -7.60 6.60 11.13
C TRP A 79 -7.68 7.92 11.90
N ASP A 80 -8.91 8.41 12.12
CA ASP A 80 -9.21 9.76 12.59
C ASP A 80 -8.40 10.84 11.84
N CYS A 81 -8.38 10.72 10.51
CA CYS A 81 -7.64 11.62 9.62
C CYS A 81 -8.63 12.30 8.69
N ALA A 82 -8.79 13.60 8.81
CA ALA A 82 -9.64 14.36 7.88
C ALA A 82 -9.04 14.37 6.47
N ASP A 83 -7.72 14.54 6.38
CA ASP A 83 -6.99 14.64 5.12
C ASP A 83 -6.43 13.29 4.71
N ALA A 84 -6.47 13.02 3.40
CA ALA A 84 -5.91 11.83 2.80
C ALA A 84 -5.07 12.15 1.54
N ILE A 85 -4.12 11.28 1.26
CA ILE A 85 -3.34 11.24 0.03
C ILE A 85 -3.54 9.84 -0.58
N THR A 86 -3.75 9.78 -1.88
CA THR A 86 -3.73 8.52 -2.63
C THR A 86 -3.06 8.72 -3.99
N SER A 87 -2.67 7.62 -4.61
CA SER A 87 -1.94 7.58 -5.88
C SER A 87 -2.23 6.27 -6.57
N ASP A 88 -2.05 6.24 -7.89
CA ASP A 88 -2.12 5.04 -8.71
C ASP A 88 -0.74 4.47 -9.07
N ILE A 89 0.29 4.80 -8.27
CA ILE A 89 1.68 4.36 -8.46
C ILE A 89 1.86 2.85 -8.40
N SER A 90 1.09 2.16 -7.55
CA SER A 90 1.19 0.71 -7.40
C SER A 90 0.19 -0.05 -8.28
N ARG A 91 -1.02 0.49 -8.45
CA ARG A 91 -2.08 -0.09 -9.30
C ARG A 91 -3.07 1.01 -9.68
N SER A 92 -3.91 0.74 -10.68
CA SER A 92 -4.95 1.68 -11.11
C SER A 92 -5.95 2.00 -10.01
N VAL A 93 -6.43 3.24 -10.01
CA VAL A 93 -7.65 3.67 -9.31
C VAL A 93 -8.86 3.60 -10.24
N ASP A 94 -10.05 3.38 -9.70
CA ASP A 94 -11.30 3.29 -10.49
C ASP A 94 -11.88 4.67 -10.91
N PHE A 95 -11.24 5.75 -10.48
CA PHE A 95 -11.66 7.12 -10.76
C PHE A 95 -10.71 7.89 -11.70
N ARG A 96 -9.60 7.32 -12.18
CA ARG A 96 -8.72 7.98 -13.15
C ARG A 96 -9.00 7.49 -14.57
N TYR A 97 -9.28 8.42 -15.47
CA TYR A 97 -9.35 8.21 -16.91
C TYR A 97 -8.20 8.97 -17.60
N PRO A 98 -7.93 8.72 -18.91
CA PRO A 98 -6.78 9.33 -19.59
C PRO A 98 -6.68 10.86 -19.44
N ASN A 99 -7.82 11.55 -19.47
CA ASN A 99 -7.88 13.02 -19.46
C ASN A 99 -8.79 13.60 -18.37
N SER A 100 -9.29 12.78 -17.44
CA SER A 100 -10.24 13.24 -16.43
C SER A 100 -10.23 12.37 -15.17
N LEU A 101 -10.80 12.91 -14.09
CA LEU A 101 -11.02 12.19 -12.86
C LEU A 101 -12.53 12.12 -12.57
N ARG A 102 -13.03 10.89 -12.33
CA ARG A 102 -14.39 10.68 -11.83
C ARG A 102 -14.49 11.27 -10.43
N GLN A 103 -15.57 12.00 -10.18
CA GLN A 103 -15.86 12.52 -8.84
C GLN A 103 -16.03 11.37 -7.83
N LEU A 104 -15.43 11.51 -6.65
CA LEU A 104 -15.63 10.59 -5.54
C LEU A 104 -16.96 10.84 -4.86
N ALA A 105 -17.64 9.76 -4.45
CA ALA A 105 -18.85 9.85 -3.66
C ALA A 105 -18.63 10.69 -2.39
N GLY A 106 -19.55 11.63 -2.14
CA GLY A 106 -19.50 12.49 -0.95
C GLY A 106 -18.42 13.57 -0.97
N CYS A 107 -17.75 13.81 -2.10
CA CYS A 107 -16.76 14.87 -2.28
C CYS A 107 -17.15 15.88 -3.35
N THR A 108 -16.51 17.05 -3.36
CA THR A 108 -16.56 17.99 -4.49
C THR A 108 -15.95 17.38 -5.76
N PRO A 109 -16.19 17.97 -6.95
CA PRO A 109 -15.37 17.70 -8.12
C PRO A 109 -13.87 17.90 -7.83
N TRP A 110 -13.04 17.25 -8.64
CA TRP A 110 -11.60 17.39 -8.57
C TRP A 110 -11.15 18.75 -9.10
N GLU A 111 -10.28 19.41 -8.35
CA GLU A 111 -9.67 20.69 -8.69
C GLU A 111 -8.15 20.56 -8.66
N ARG A 112 -7.42 21.47 -9.30
CA ARG A 112 -5.96 21.52 -9.18
C ARG A 112 -5.57 21.98 -7.79
N LEU A 113 -4.47 21.45 -7.26
CA LEU A 113 -3.90 21.93 -6.01
C LEU A 113 -3.51 23.41 -6.16
N THR A 114 -4.07 24.27 -5.32
CA THR A 114 -3.57 25.63 -5.13
C THR A 114 -2.41 25.61 -4.15
N TYR A 115 -1.28 26.20 -4.52
CA TYR A 115 -0.09 26.30 -3.68
C TYR A 115 0.62 27.63 -3.93
N ASP A 116 1.36 28.10 -2.92
CA ASP A 116 2.16 29.30 -3.01
C ASP A 116 3.46 29.01 -3.78
N ARG A 117 3.51 29.51 -5.03
CA ARG A 117 4.66 29.31 -5.92
C ARG A 117 5.91 30.02 -5.42
N ALA A 118 5.77 31.25 -4.93
CA ALA A 118 6.90 32.06 -4.46
C ALA A 118 7.54 31.41 -3.23
N ARG A 119 6.72 30.97 -2.27
CA ARG A 119 7.23 30.26 -1.10
C ARG A 119 7.93 28.95 -1.45
N LEU A 120 7.39 28.18 -2.39
CA LEU A 120 8.04 26.93 -2.83
C LEU A 120 9.38 27.21 -3.50
N GLU A 121 9.44 28.26 -4.32
CA GLU A 121 10.67 28.71 -4.97
C GLU A 121 11.74 29.13 -3.95
N GLU A 122 11.38 29.97 -2.97
CA GLU A 122 12.28 30.36 -1.88
C GLU A 122 12.84 29.15 -1.11
N GLN A 123 12.00 28.15 -0.84
CA GLN A 123 12.44 26.93 -0.15
C GLN A 123 13.43 26.11 -0.98
N ILE A 124 13.21 25.98 -2.29
CA ILE A 124 14.10 25.26 -3.20
C ILE A 124 15.42 26.03 -3.33
N GLN A 125 15.38 27.35 -3.54
CA GLN A 125 16.58 28.18 -3.59
C GLN A 125 17.39 28.11 -2.29
N ALA A 126 16.73 28.16 -1.13
CA ALA A 126 17.39 28.05 0.16
C ALA A 126 18.07 26.67 0.35
N LYS A 127 17.37 25.59 -0.02
CA LYS A 127 17.91 24.22 0.06
C LYS A 127 19.09 23.99 -0.88
N HIS A 128 19.11 24.66 -2.04
CA HIS A 128 20.13 24.52 -3.07
C HIS A 128 21.10 25.71 -3.11
N ARG A 129 21.24 26.45 -2.00
CA ARG A 129 22.17 27.59 -1.90
C ARG A 129 23.59 27.17 -2.29
N GLY A 130 24.20 27.92 -3.20
CA GLY A 130 25.56 27.65 -3.70
C GLY A 130 25.65 26.57 -4.78
N LYS A 131 24.52 26.05 -5.28
CA LYS A 131 24.47 25.27 -6.52
C LYS A 131 24.40 26.19 -7.74
N GLN A 132 24.65 25.64 -8.92
CA GLN A 132 24.49 26.36 -10.18
C GLN A 132 23.01 26.67 -10.45
N ASP A 133 22.75 27.82 -11.07
CA ASP A 133 21.39 28.28 -11.37
C ASP A 133 20.60 27.28 -12.21
N SER A 134 21.24 26.61 -13.18
CA SER A 134 20.62 25.58 -14.02
C SER A 134 20.06 24.38 -13.22
N VAL A 135 20.73 24.01 -12.12
CA VAL A 135 20.25 22.95 -11.23
C VAL A 135 19.00 23.42 -10.47
N ILE A 136 19.02 24.66 -10.00
CA ILE A 136 17.89 25.26 -9.28
C ILE A 136 16.68 25.38 -10.22
N GLU A 137 16.88 25.86 -11.45
CA GLU A 137 15.84 25.95 -12.49
C GLU A 137 15.22 24.58 -12.80
N GLN A 138 16.04 23.53 -12.93
CA GLN A 138 15.55 22.18 -13.19
C GLN A 138 14.73 21.62 -12.01
N GLU A 139 15.16 21.84 -10.78
CA GLU A 139 14.42 21.44 -9.57
C GLU A 139 13.10 22.20 -9.44
N LEU A 140 13.09 23.51 -9.73
CA LEU A 140 11.88 24.33 -9.75
C LEU A 140 10.89 23.83 -10.81
N ALA A 141 11.35 23.59 -12.04
CA ALA A 141 10.52 23.07 -13.11
C ALA A 141 9.90 21.72 -12.74
N THR A 142 10.70 20.83 -12.14
CA THR A 142 10.24 19.52 -11.66
C THR A 142 9.22 19.65 -10.53
N ALA A 143 9.48 20.52 -9.55
CA ALA A 143 8.58 20.76 -8.43
C ALA A 143 7.25 21.35 -8.89
N PHE A 144 7.27 22.36 -9.76
CA PHE A 144 6.06 22.96 -10.32
C PHE A 144 5.28 21.96 -11.17
N HIS A 145 5.95 21.16 -11.99
CA HIS A 145 5.28 20.10 -12.75
C HIS A 145 4.55 19.11 -11.82
N LYS A 146 5.24 18.63 -10.77
CA LYS A 146 4.65 17.73 -9.77
C LYS A 146 3.47 18.38 -9.05
N MET A 147 3.62 19.61 -8.55
CA MET A 147 2.56 20.31 -7.82
C MET A 147 1.34 20.59 -8.69
N ASN A 148 1.55 20.99 -9.95
CA ASN A 148 0.46 21.20 -10.92
C ASN A 148 -0.24 19.89 -11.28
N SER A 149 0.42 18.74 -11.16
CA SER A 149 -0.20 17.43 -11.43
C SER A 149 -1.19 16.99 -10.35
N ILE A 150 -1.07 17.51 -9.12
CA ILE A 150 -1.88 17.10 -7.98
C ILE A 150 -3.31 17.60 -8.14
N SER A 151 -4.26 16.67 -7.97
CA SER A 151 -5.69 16.97 -7.93
C SER A 151 -6.21 16.86 -6.50
N VAL A 152 -7.17 17.71 -6.14
CA VAL A 152 -7.76 17.76 -4.80
C VAL A 152 -9.28 17.71 -4.88
N CYS A 153 -9.92 17.03 -3.94
CA CYS A 153 -11.35 17.15 -3.71
C CYS A 153 -11.64 17.28 -2.21
N ARG A 154 -12.77 17.88 -1.87
CA ARG A 154 -13.16 18.16 -0.47
C ARG A 154 -14.32 17.29 -0.05
N GLN A 155 -14.21 16.69 1.12
CA GLN A 155 -15.32 15.93 1.69
C GLN A 155 -16.49 16.87 2.04
N GLN A 156 -17.69 16.51 1.58
CA GLN A 156 -18.91 17.28 1.83
C GLN A 156 -19.76 16.68 2.95
N ARG A 157 -19.82 15.34 3.02
CA ARG A 157 -20.74 14.62 3.90
C ARG A 157 -20.11 14.16 5.22
N ALA A 158 -18.81 13.85 5.22
CA ALA A 158 -18.13 13.31 6.38
C ALA A 158 -17.63 14.40 7.34
N LYS A 159 -17.60 14.08 8.64
CA LYS A 159 -16.95 14.89 9.69
C LYS A 159 -15.81 14.08 10.31
N PRO A 160 -14.64 14.69 10.57
CA PRO A 160 -14.24 16.03 10.15
C PRO A 160 -14.15 16.15 8.62
N LYS A 161 -14.46 17.34 8.08
CA LYS A 161 -14.30 17.61 6.65
C LYS A 161 -12.82 17.80 6.37
N GLY A 162 -12.25 17.01 5.46
CA GLY A 162 -10.89 17.22 5.01
C GLY A 162 -10.71 17.17 3.51
N ILE A 163 -9.44 17.12 3.12
CA ILE A 163 -8.98 17.24 1.73
C ILE A 163 -8.38 15.91 1.31
N ILE A 164 -8.87 15.36 0.21
CA ILE A 164 -8.28 14.20 -0.45
C ILE A 164 -7.41 14.72 -1.59
N ARG A 165 -6.16 14.26 -1.64
CA ARG A 165 -5.19 14.60 -2.69
C ARG A 165 -4.89 13.36 -3.51
N PHE A 166 -5.01 13.49 -4.83
CA PHE A 166 -4.61 12.47 -5.78
C PHE A 166 -3.30 12.89 -6.44
N LEU A 167 -2.27 12.05 -6.27
CA LEU A 167 -0.96 12.19 -6.90
C LEU A 167 -0.88 11.21 -8.07
N PRO A 168 -1.06 11.66 -9.32
CA PRO A 168 -0.96 10.77 -10.46
C PRO A 168 0.47 10.27 -10.62
N CYS A 169 0.64 8.97 -10.85
CA CYS A 169 1.91 8.45 -11.35
C CYS A 169 2.02 8.68 -12.87
N ASN A 170 3.26 8.64 -13.37
CA ASN A 170 3.49 8.45 -14.79
C ASN A 170 3.12 7.02 -15.16
N LEU A 171 2.13 6.85 -16.03
CA LEU A 171 1.62 5.53 -16.42
C LEU A 171 2.68 4.69 -17.13
N ASP A 172 3.62 5.32 -17.84
CA ASP A 172 4.74 4.64 -18.51
C ASP A 172 5.77 4.10 -17.52
N GLN A 173 5.80 4.65 -16.30
CA GLN A 173 6.69 4.24 -15.22
C GLN A 173 6.01 3.31 -14.21
N ARG A 174 4.71 3.03 -14.38
CA ARG A 174 3.97 2.18 -13.46
C ARG A 174 4.42 0.72 -13.67
N PRO A 175 4.83 0.00 -12.61
CA PRO A 175 5.18 -1.40 -12.74
C PRO A 175 3.99 -2.21 -13.25
N ALA A 176 4.22 -3.04 -14.26
CA ALA A 176 3.18 -3.92 -14.81
C ALA A 176 2.73 -4.97 -13.77
N ASP A 177 3.65 -5.40 -12.91
CA ASP A 177 3.44 -6.39 -11.86
C ASP A 177 3.95 -5.85 -10.51
N PRO A 178 3.12 -5.10 -9.77
CA PRO A 178 3.52 -4.51 -8.50
C PRO A 178 3.74 -5.58 -7.42
N PRO A 179 4.63 -5.33 -6.44
CA PRO A 179 4.82 -6.24 -5.32
C PRO A 179 3.51 -6.55 -4.59
N SER A 180 3.28 -7.83 -4.29
CA SER A 180 2.08 -8.30 -3.59
C SER A 180 2.40 -9.45 -2.64
N SER A 181 1.57 -9.63 -1.60
CA SER A 181 1.69 -10.75 -0.67
C SER A 181 1.42 -12.10 -1.34
N THR A 182 0.63 -12.14 -2.41
CA THR A 182 0.42 -13.34 -3.24
C THR A 182 1.71 -13.73 -3.94
N LYS A 183 2.39 -12.78 -4.60
CA LYS A 183 3.67 -13.02 -5.26
C LYS A 183 4.76 -13.52 -4.29
N ILE A 184 4.81 -12.96 -3.07
CA ILE A 184 5.71 -13.45 -2.02
C ILE A 184 5.42 -14.92 -1.68
N ARG A 185 4.15 -15.29 -1.50
CA ARG A 185 3.76 -16.69 -1.21
C ARG A 185 4.13 -17.64 -2.35
N GLU A 186 3.85 -17.24 -3.59
CA GLU A 186 4.20 -18.00 -4.79
C GLU A 186 5.71 -18.25 -4.90
N ILE A 187 6.55 -17.24 -4.64
CA ILE A 187 8.01 -17.41 -4.61
C ILE A 187 8.41 -18.44 -3.55
N VAL A 188 7.87 -18.32 -2.33
CA VAL A 188 8.18 -19.24 -1.21
C VAL A 188 7.71 -20.67 -1.50
N GLU A 189 6.64 -20.85 -2.28
CA GLU A 189 6.10 -22.17 -2.64
C GLU A 189 6.80 -22.82 -3.83
N SER A 190 7.24 -22.01 -4.81
CA SER A 190 7.75 -22.49 -6.09
C SER A 190 9.28 -22.55 -6.17
N SER A 191 10.01 -21.86 -5.29
CA SER A 191 11.47 -21.82 -5.30
C SER A 191 12.12 -22.52 -4.10
N PRO A 192 13.32 -23.13 -4.29
CA PRO A 192 14.11 -23.67 -3.20
C PRO A 192 14.45 -22.62 -2.15
N GLN A 193 14.62 -23.06 -0.89
CA GLN A 193 14.86 -22.17 0.26
C GLN A 193 16.14 -21.35 0.12
N GLU A 194 17.16 -21.91 -0.54
CA GLU A 194 18.45 -21.27 -0.80
C GLU A 194 18.33 -20.09 -1.78
N GLU A 195 17.27 -20.05 -2.59
CA GLU A 195 17.03 -19.01 -3.58
C GLU A 195 16.05 -17.93 -3.09
N TRP A 196 15.40 -18.12 -1.94
CA TRP A 196 14.36 -17.20 -1.46
C TRP A 196 14.85 -15.76 -1.32
N GLU A 197 16.03 -15.55 -0.74
CA GLU A 197 16.56 -14.20 -0.54
C GLU A 197 16.70 -13.45 -1.87
N LYS A 198 17.30 -14.12 -2.87
CA LYS A 198 17.49 -13.56 -4.21
C LYS A 198 16.16 -13.34 -4.94
N ASN A 199 15.22 -14.28 -4.85
CA ASN A 199 13.96 -14.23 -5.58
C ASN A 199 12.96 -13.22 -4.96
N LEU A 200 13.11 -12.90 -3.68
CA LEU A 200 12.31 -11.90 -2.97
C LEU A 200 12.84 -10.47 -3.15
N GLU A 201 14.02 -10.29 -3.74
CA GLU A 201 14.62 -8.98 -4.02
C GLU A 201 13.68 -8.14 -4.91
N GLY A 202 13.44 -6.89 -4.52
CA GLY A 202 12.50 -5.99 -5.21
C GLY A 202 11.02 -6.34 -5.03
N VAL A 203 10.68 -7.40 -4.29
CA VAL A 203 9.29 -7.82 -3.99
C VAL A 203 8.96 -7.68 -2.51
N ALA A 204 9.88 -8.08 -1.63
CA ALA A 204 9.72 -7.94 -0.18
C ALA A 204 10.43 -6.68 0.34
N LEU A 205 9.88 -6.08 1.41
CA LEU A 205 10.50 -4.91 2.08
C LEU A 205 11.92 -5.20 2.56
N HIS A 206 12.16 -6.42 3.08
CA HIS A 206 13.46 -6.85 3.55
C HIS A 206 13.63 -8.37 3.35
N PRO A 207 14.12 -8.81 2.19
CA PRO A 207 14.22 -10.23 1.82
C PRO A 207 14.94 -11.07 2.87
N LYS A 208 16.12 -10.64 3.32
CA LYS A 208 16.93 -11.35 4.32
C LYS A 208 16.23 -11.55 5.67
N ILE A 209 15.58 -10.52 6.22
CA ILE A 209 14.82 -10.63 7.48
C ILE A 209 13.60 -11.52 7.28
N LEU A 210 12.90 -11.39 6.15
CA LEU A 210 11.74 -12.23 5.83
C LEU A 210 12.15 -13.71 5.76
N VAL A 211 13.23 -14.04 5.06
CA VAL A 211 13.78 -15.41 4.98
C VAL A 211 14.13 -15.95 6.36
N LYS A 212 14.76 -15.14 7.22
CA LYS A 212 15.04 -15.53 8.61
C LYS A 212 13.75 -15.94 9.33
N TYR A 213 12.68 -15.13 9.26
CA TYR A 213 11.40 -15.46 9.87
C TYR A 213 10.69 -16.66 9.24
N LEU A 214 10.89 -16.91 7.95
CA LEU A 214 10.38 -18.11 7.30
C LEU A 214 11.12 -19.37 7.75
N ASN A 215 12.43 -19.27 7.99
CA ASN A 215 13.28 -20.38 8.44
C ASN A 215 13.05 -20.74 9.92
N GLU A 216 12.69 -19.77 10.75
CA GLU A 216 12.33 -19.98 12.17
C GLU A 216 10.99 -20.71 12.35
N ARG A 217 10.23 -20.91 11.27
CA ARG A 217 8.97 -21.66 11.32
C ARG A 217 9.22 -23.16 11.41
N PRO A 218 8.35 -23.91 12.10
CA PRO A 218 8.39 -25.36 11.99
C PRO A 218 8.28 -25.77 10.51
N PRO A 219 9.06 -26.78 10.07
CA PRO A 219 9.06 -27.21 8.68
C PRO A 219 7.64 -27.56 8.25
N ARG A 220 7.21 -27.00 7.11
CA ARG A 220 5.90 -27.32 6.53
C ARG A 220 5.81 -28.85 6.37
N PRO A 221 4.67 -29.49 6.69
CA PRO A 221 4.49 -30.89 6.37
C PRO A 221 4.76 -31.07 4.88
N LYS A 222 5.71 -31.95 4.54
CA LYS A 222 5.98 -32.29 3.14
C LYS A 222 4.66 -32.72 2.48
N PRO A 223 4.41 -32.36 1.21
CA PRO A 223 3.26 -32.89 0.50
C PRO A 223 3.28 -34.41 0.63
N ILE A 224 2.25 -34.98 1.23
CA ILE A 224 1.98 -36.40 1.09
C ILE A 224 1.81 -36.59 -0.41
N LYS A 225 2.79 -37.25 -1.05
CA LYS A 225 2.64 -37.67 -2.44
C LYS A 225 1.29 -38.39 -2.51
N PRO A 226 0.39 -38.06 -3.46
CA PRO A 226 -0.75 -38.91 -3.73
C PRO A 226 -0.21 -40.33 -3.86
N ALA A 227 -0.76 -41.26 -3.09
CA ALA A 227 -0.46 -42.66 -3.28
C ALA A 227 -0.65 -42.96 -4.76
N GLU A 228 0.32 -43.65 -5.36
CA GLU A 228 0.24 -44.08 -6.75
C GLU A 228 -1.13 -44.72 -7.01
N PRO A 229 -1.76 -44.46 -8.17
CA PRO A 229 -3.07 -45.00 -8.46
C PRO A 229 -2.97 -46.52 -8.35
N LYS A 230 -3.71 -47.10 -7.41
CA LYS A 230 -3.93 -48.55 -7.40
C LYS A 230 -4.66 -48.87 -8.70
N GLU A 231 -4.03 -49.71 -9.51
CA GLU A 231 -4.60 -50.27 -10.72
C GLU A 231 -6.01 -50.82 -10.45
N ASP A 232 -6.91 -50.47 -11.36
CA ASP A 232 -8.30 -50.86 -11.39
C ASP A 232 -8.48 -52.39 -11.40
N LEU A 233 -9.18 -52.91 -10.41
CA LEU A 233 -9.99 -54.11 -10.56
C LEU A 233 -11.33 -53.89 -9.85
N GLU A 234 -12.33 -53.59 -10.68
CA GLU A 234 -13.67 -54.16 -10.69
C GLU A 234 -14.72 -53.11 -11.06
N LYS A 235 -15.13 -53.21 -12.33
CA LYS A 235 -16.43 -52.78 -12.82
C LYS A 235 -17.51 -53.27 -11.86
N ASP A 236 -18.36 -52.39 -11.37
CA ASP A 236 -19.76 -52.76 -11.23
C ASP A 236 -20.70 -51.55 -11.32
N ASP A 237 -21.80 -51.81 -11.99
CA ASP A 237 -22.83 -50.91 -12.47
C ASP A 237 -23.49 -50.09 -11.35
N ARG A 238 -23.33 -48.76 -11.40
CA ARG A 238 -24.38 -47.81 -10.98
C ARG A 238 -24.15 -46.38 -11.45
N GLU A 239 -23.86 -46.23 -12.73
CA GLU A 239 -24.16 -45.00 -13.45
C GLU A 239 -25.67 -44.94 -13.72
N LYS A 240 -26.44 -44.39 -12.77
CA LYS A 240 -27.77 -43.79 -13.06
C LYS A 240 -28.30 -43.08 -11.83
N LYS A 241 -28.54 -41.78 -12.03
CA LYS A 241 -29.18 -40.80 -11.13
C LYS A 241 -28.23 -40.14 -10.13
N ARG A 242 -27.66 -38.99 -10.53
CA ARG A 242 -27.92 -37.67 -9.89
C ARG A 242 -27.05 -36.58 -10.53
N TRP A 243 -27.13 -36.45 -11.85
CA TRP A 243 -26.88 -35.16 -12.50
C TRP A 243 -28.20 -34.40 -12.40
N ASP A 244 -28.22 -33.41 -11.52
CA ASP A 244 -29.05 -32.21 -11.53
C ASP A 244 -29.20 -31.73 -10.10
N SER A 245 -28.61 -30.57 -9.80
CA SER A 245 -29.00 -29.56 -8.81
C SER A 245 -27.76 -28.86 -8.25
N ASN A 246 -27.69 -27.56 -8.56
CA ASN A 246 -27.04 -26.48 -7.80
C ASN A 246 -25.69 -25.95 -8.33
N ILE A 247 -25.82 -25.24 -9.44
CA ILE A 247 -25.26 -23.88 -9.59
C ILE A 247 -25.84 -23.00 -8.45
N VAL A 248 -25.02 -22.31 -7.64
CA VAL A 248 -25.13 -20.85 -7.35
C VAL A 248 -23.82 -20.32 -6.69
N TRP A 249 -23.36 -19.17 -7.20
CA TRP A 249 -22.29 -18.22 -6.80
C TRP A 249 -20.83 -18.67 -6.91
#